data_AF-A0A2J8ACE4-F1
#
_entry.id   AF-A0A2J8ACE4-F1
#
_cell.length_a   1.000
_cell.length_b   1.000
_cell.length_c   1.000
_cell.angle_alpha   90.00
_cell.angle_beta   90.00
_cell.angle_gamma   90.00
#
_symmetry.space_group_name_H-M   'P 1'
#
loop_
_entity.id
_entity.type
_entity.pdbx_description
1 polymer ?
#
loop_
_entity_poly.entity_id
_entity_poly.type
_entity_poly.pdbx_seq_one_letter_code
_entity_poly.pdbx_strand_id
1 'polypeptide(L)'
;MGGHHPPAPAGPEPSYAKFLAPKSGLCPPDFHYNREIWYPHGGFYCDPKAWRRNTLLTLGGLGVLIYMTFQHSNARETRPMPPKGWIPSIMWNANVPDPVDFRGRKLDRDGKLLE
;
A
#
# COMPACT_ATOMS: atom_id res chain seq x y z
N MET A 1 -41.94 27.82 -12.65
CA MET A 1 -41.33 28.14 -11.34
C MET A 1 -40.14 27.21 -11.14
N GLY A 2 -38.92 27.70 -11.31
CA GLY A 2 -37.70 26.95 -11.02
C GLY A 2 -36.80 27.86 -10.20
N GLY A 3 -36.76 27.64 -8.89
CA GLY A 3 -36.00 28.46 -7.96
C GLY A 3 -34.52 28.36 -8.26
N HIS A 4 -33.89 29.49 -8.57
CA HIS A 4 -32.44 29.61 -8.56
C HIS A 4 -32.01 29.54 -7.10
N HIS A 5 -31.44 28.41 -6.68
CA HIS A 5 -30.71 28.35 -5.42
C HIS A 5 -29.50 29.29 -5.54
N PRO A 6 -29.28 30.21 -4.59
CA PRO A 6 -28.06 31.00 -4.58
C PRO A 6 -26.86 30.05 -4.52
N PRO A 7 -25.79 30.28 -5.30
CA PRO A 7 -24.59 29.48 -5.22
C PRO A 7 -24.07 29.54 -3.78
N ALA A 8 -23.80 28.37 -3.18
CA ALA A 8 -23.20 28.29 -1.87
C ALA A 8 -21.96 29.19 -1.83
N PRO A 9 -21.76 30.02 -0.77
CA PRO A 9 -20.62 30.91 -0.70
C PRO A 9 -19.34 30.09 -0.88
N ALA A 10 -18.63 30.35 -1.97
CA ALA A 10 -17.39 29.68 -2.29
C ALA A 10 -16.39 29.98 -1.18
N GLY A 11 -16.28 29.07 -0.20
CA GLY A 11 -15.12 29.05 0.68
C GLY A 11 -13.85 29.10 -0.18
N PRO A 12 -12.77 29.74 0.31
CA PRO A 12 -11.59 30.06 -0.49
C PRO A 12 -11.16 28.84 -1.30
N GLU A 13 -11.14 29.03 -2.61
CA GLU A 13 -10.79 28.01 -3.59
C GLU A 13 -9.46 27.35 -3.17
N PRO A 14 -9.40 26.00 -3.07
CA PRO A 14 -8.20 25.37 -2.59
C PRO A 14 -7.03 25.70 -3.53
N SER A 15 -5.86 26.00 -2.95
CA SER A 15 -4.71 26.60 -3.65
C SER A 15 -4.27 25.89 -4.94
N TYR A 16 -4.59 24.60 -5.09
CA TYR A 16 -4.22 23.80 -6.26
C TYR A 16 -5.25 23.84 -7.41
N ALA A 17 -6.50 24.23 -7.16
CA ALA A 17 -7.52 24.33 -8.21
C ALA A 17 -7.10 25.31 -9.31
N LYS A 18 -6.47 26.43 -8.92
CA LYS A 18 -5.85 27.40 -9.83
C LYS A 18 -4.75 26.81 -10.72
N PHE A 19 -4.06 25.76 -10.26
CA PHE A 19 -2.98 25.10 -11.01
C PHE A 19 -3.47 23.91 -11.84
N LEU A 20 -4.55 23.23 -11.42
CA LEU A 20 -5.11 22.06 -12.11
C LEU A 20 -6.17 22.39 -13.15
N ALA A 21 -6.93 23.48 -12.95
CA ALA A 21 -7.99 23.90 -13.86
C ALA A 21 -7.51 24.16 -15.31
N PRO A 22 -6.38 24.85 -15.55
CA PRO A 22 -5.94 25.11 -16.93
C PRO A 22 -5.14 23.96 -17.58
N LYS A 23 -4.67 22.96 -16.82
CA LYS A 23 -3.71 21.96 -17.33
C LYS A 23 -4.26 20.55 -17.50
N SER A 24 -5.32 20.18 -16.79
CA SER A 24 -5.76 18.79 -16.75
C SER A 24 -6.75 18.42 -17.87
N GLY A 25 -7.48 19.38 -18.46
CA GLY A 25 -8.56 19.10 -19.42
C GLY A 25 -9.69 18.22 -18.89
N LEU A 26 -9.59 17.74 -17.64
CA LEU A 26 -10.49 16.80 -16.98
C LEU A 26 -11.67 17.51 -16.32
N CYS A 27 -11.55 18.81 -16.08
CA CYS A 27 -12.56 19.62 -15.41
C CYS A 27 -12.94 20.82 -16.29
N PRO A 28 -14.19 20.88 -16.79
CA PRO A 28 -14.73 22.10 -17.37
C PRO A 28 -14.60 23.27 -16.36
N PRO A 29 -14.28 24.50 -16.81
CA PRO A 29 -14.22 25.66 -15.92
C PRO A 29 -15.52 25.90 -15.14
N ASP A 30 -16.65 25.43 -15.64
CA ASP A 30 -17.98 25.51 -15.01
C ASP A 30 -18.40 24.22 -14.28
N PHE A 31 -17.47 23.33 -13.92
CA PHE A 31 -17.81 22.10 -13.21
C PHE A 31 -18.13 22.36 -11.73
N HIS A 32 -19.42 22.50 -11.43
CA HIS A 32 -19.93 22.70 -10.09
C HIS A 32 -20.31 21.34 -9.48
N TYR A 33 -19.70 20.97 -8.35
CA TYR A 33 -20.11 19.82 -7.55
C TYR A 33 -20.58 20.27 -6.16
N ASN A 34 -21.55 19.54 -5.59
CA ASN A 34 -22.04 19.83 -4.24
C ASN A 34 -20.99 19.42 -3.20
N ARG A 35 -20.55 20.38 -2.36
CA ARG A 35 -19.55 20.17 -1.31
C ARG A 35 -20.13 19.55 -0.03
N GLU A 36 -21.45 19.56 0.11
CA GLU A 36 -22.16 19.03 1.29
C GLU A 36 -22.32 17.51 1.23
N ILE A 37 -22.18 16.91 0.05
CA ILE A 37 -22.30 15.47 -0.11
C ILE A 37 -20.97 14.82 0.29
N TRP A 38 -21.01 14.03 1.36
CA TRP A 38 -19.88 13.22 1.76
C TRP A 38 -19.84 11.92 0.95
N TYR A 39 -18.67 11.62 0.39
CA TYR A 39 -18.40 10.36 -0.31
C TYR A 39 -17.32 9.58 0.42
N PRO A 40 -17.43 8.25 0.56
CA PRO A 40 -16.44 7.44 1.28
C PRO A 40 -15.04 7.46 0.64
N HIS A 41 -14.95 7.74 -0.67
CA HIS A 41 -13.70 7.87 -1.42
C HIS A 41 -13.22 9.33 -1.56
N GLY A 42 -13.92 10.29 -0.94
CA GLY A 42 -13.58 11.71 -0.93
C GLY A 42 -14.32 12.60 -1.94
N GLY A 43 -14.91 12.03 -3.00
CA GLY A 43 -15.66 12.76 -4.02
C GLY A 43 -14.81 13.29 -5.19
N PHE A 44 -15.16 14.46 -5.73
CA PHE A 44 -14.52 15.05 -6.90
C PHE A 44 -13.27 15.87 -6.51
N TYR A 45 -12.11 15.56 -7.11
CA TYR A 45 -10.85 16.30 -6.99
C TYR A 45 -10.36 16.50 -5.54
N CYS A 46 -10.38 15.44 -4.74
CA CYS A 46 -10.00 15.49 -3.32
C CYS A 46 -8.52 15.79 -3.14
N ASP A 47 -8.19 16.89 -2.46
CA ASP A 47 -6.85 17.16 -1.93
C ASP A 47 -6.98 17.61 -0.46
N PRO A 48 -7.13 16.65 0.46
CA PRO A 48 -7.20 16.98 1.87
C PRO A 48 -5.85 17.53 2.33
N LYS A 49 -5.86 18.63 3.08
CA LYS A 49 -4.64 19.34 3.55
C LYS A 49 -3.61 18.42 4.24
N ALA A 50 -4.06 17.33 4.85
CA ALA A 50 -3.24 16.38 5.59
C ALA A 50 -3.03 15.03 4.87
N TRP A 51 -3.18 14.97 3.54
CA TRP A 51 -3.08 13.70 2.79
C TRP A 51 -1.79 12.92 3.11
N ARG A 52 -0.63 13.59 3.18
CA ARG A 52 0.66 12.95 3.47
C ARG A 52 0.67 12.23 4.81
N ARG A 53 0.17 12.90 5.87
CA ARG A 53 0.09 12.34 7.22
C ARG A 53 -0.87 11.15 7.24
N ASN A 54 -2.03 11.28 6.60
CA ASN A 54 -3.02 10.21 6.56
C ASN A 54 -2.49 8.98 5.80
N THR A 55 -1.83 9.17 4.66
CA THR A 55 -1.17 8.10 3.92
C THR A 55 -0.09 7.41 4.76
N LEU A 56 0.72 8.18 5.49
CA LEU A 56 1.75 7.62 6.38
C LEU A 56 1.13 6.75 7.48
N LEU A 57 0.06 7.22 8.12
CA LEU A 57 -0.65 6.44 9.14
C LEU A 57 -1.27 5.16 8.56
N THR A 58 -1.89 5.25 7.39
CA THR A 58 -2.49 4.08 6.71
C THR A 58 -1.42 3.05 6.34
N LEU A 59 -0.32 3.48 5.72
CA LEU A 59 0.77 2.58 5.37
C LEU A 59 1.46 2.01 6.60
N GLY A 60 1.61 2.80 7.67
CA GLY A 60 2.14 2.33 8.94
C GLY A 60 1.26 1.25 9.56
N GLY A 61 -0.05 1.49 9.66
CA GLY A 61 -1.01 0.51 10.19
C GLY A 61 -1.06 -0.76 9.34
N LEU A 62 -1.09 -0.62 8.01
CA LEU A 62 -1.05 -1.76 7.09
C LEU A 62 0.25 -2.56 7.22
N GLY A 63 1.39 -1.88 7.34
CA GLY A 63 2.70 -2.51 7.54
C GLY A 63 2.75 -3.35 8.81
N VAL A 64 2.18 -2.87 9.92
CA VAL A 64 2.09 -3.64 11.18
C VAL A 64 1.26 -4.90 10.98
N LEU A 65 0.09 -4.81 10.33
CA LEU A 65 -0.78 -5.96 10.09
C LEU A 65 -0.12 -7.00 9.18
N ILE A 66 0.55 -6.55 8.12
CA ILE A 66 1.30 -7.42 7.21
C ILE A 66 2.42 -8.13 7.98
N TYR A 67 3.19 -7.40 8.79
CA TYR A 67 4.26 -7.99 9.58
C TYR A 67 3.75 -9.06 10.56
N MET A 68 2.68 -8.78 11.30
CA MET A 68 2.08 -9.76 12.21
C MET A 68 1.58 -11.01 11.46
N THR A 69 0.92 -10.81 10.32
CA THR A 69 0.42 -11.90 9.47
C THR A 69 1.58 -12.73 8.91
N PHE A 70 2.65 -12.07 8.47
CA PHE A 70 3.86 -12.72 7.98
C PHE A 70 4.52 -13.56 9.07
N GLN A 71 4.72 -13.02 10.27
CA GLN A 71 5.29 -13.76 11.41
C GLN A 71 4.42 -14.97 11.78
N HIS A 72 3.10 -14.81 11.79
CA HIS A 72 2.14 -15.87 12.08
C HIS A 72 2.17 -17.01 11.04
N SER A 73 2.28 -16.63 9.76
CA SER A 73 2.41 -17.57 8.63
C SER A 73 3.74 -18.31 8.68
N ASN A 74 4.84 -17.58 8.86
CA ASN A 74 6.19 -18.12 8.92
C ASN A 74 6.36 -19.14 10.05
N ALA A 75 5.78 -18.87 11.22
CA ALA A 75 5.80 -19.80 12.36
C ALA A 75 5.08 -21.14 12.08
N ARG A 76 4.19 -21.19 11.09
CA ARG A 76 3.43 -22.39 10.70
C ARG A 76 3.97 -23.08 9.46
N GLU A 77 4.84 -22.42 8.72
CA GLU A 77 5.38 -22.98 7.49
C GLU A 77 6.36 -24.11 7.85
N THR A 78 5.95 -25.34 7.55
CA THR A 78 6.78 -26.54 7.70
C THR A 78 7.12 -27.11 6.33
N ARG A 79 8.39 -27.48 6.12
CA ARG A 79 8.84 -28.13 4.86
C ARG A 79 9.25 -29.58 5.14
N PRO A 80 8.60 -30.57 4.52
CA PRO A 80 8.94 -31.98 4.74
C PRO A 80 10.26 -32.39 4.06
N MET A 81 10.71 -31.63 3.05
CA MET A 81 11.94 -31.91 2.32
C MET A 81 12.88 -30.69 2.35
N PRO A 82 14.20 -30.92 2.45
CA PRO A 82 15.17 -29.84 2.33
C PRO A 82 15.19 -29.28 0.91
N PRO A 83 15.42 -27.96 0.75
CA PRO A 83 15.56 -27.35 -0.56
C PRO A 83 16.83 -27.84 -1.28
N LYS A 84 16.78 -27.87 -2.61
CA LYS A 84 17.89 -28.27 -3.46
C LYS A 84 18.76 -27.07 -3.80
N GLY A 85 19.67 -26.73 -2.88
CA GLY A 85 20.44 -25.49 -2.91
C GLY A 85 19.80 -24.37 -2.09
N TRP A 86 20.50 -23.24 -2.03
CA TRP A 86 20.07 -22.09 -1.23
C TRP A 86 18.84 -21.41 -1.82
N ILE A 87 17.89 -21.02 -0.95
CA ILE A 87 16.73 -20.21 -1.32
C ILE A 87 16.57 -19.04 -0.34
N PRO A 88 16.02 -17.89 -0.77
CA PRO A 88 15.90 -16.71 0.10
C PRO A 88 15.08 -16.94 1.38
N SER A 89 14.06 -17.80 1.34
CA SER A 89 13.18 -18.01 2.49
C SER A 89 13.85 -18.63 3.71
N ILE A 90 15.04 -19.24 3.54
CA ILE A 90 15.86 -19.74 4.64
C ILE A 90 16.32 -18.58 5.56
N MET A 91 16.40 -17.35 5.04
CA MET A 91 16.85 -16.18 5.80
C MET A 91 15.88 -15.76 6.91
N TRP A 92 14.58 -15.93 6.68
CA TRP A 92 13.54 -15.50 7.63
C TRP A 92 12.76 -16.68 8.23
N ASN A 93 12.78 -17.85 7.61
CA ASN A 93 12.09 -19.02 8.13
C ASN A 93 13.07 -20.01 8.78
N ALA A 94 13.03 -20.05 10.12
CA ALA A 94 13.83 -20.98 10.92
C ALA A 94 13.40 -22.45 10.80
N ASN A 95 12.14 -22.72 10.41
CA ASN A 95 11.60 -24.07 10.27
C ASN A 95 12.04 -24.77 8.96
N VAL A 96 12.78 -24.07 8.10
CA VAL A 96 13.31 -24.65 6.86
C VAL A 96 14.53 -25.50 7.17
N PRO A 97 14.52 -26.80 6.80
CA PRO A 97 15.71 -27.64 6.90
C PRO A 97 16.85 -27.09 6.05
N ASP A 98 18.08 -27.36 6.47
CA ASP A 98 19.26 -26.90 5.76
C ASP A 98 19.30 -27.45 4.32
N PRO A 99 19.75 -26.63 3.36
CA PRO A 99 19.75 -27.01 1.95
C PRO A 99 20.68 -28.20 1.68
N VAL A 100 20.40 -28.92 0.59
CA VAL A 100 21.28 -29.97 0.09
C VAL A 100 21.64 -29.72 -1.37
N ASP A 101 22.89 -29.97 -1.73
CA ASP A 101 23.38 -29.89 -3.11
C ASP A 101 22.72 -30.98 -3.99
N PHE A 102 22.75 -30.85 -5.32
CA PHE A 102 22.35 -31.84 -6.34
C PHE A 102 22.78 -33.26 -5.98
N ARG A 103 23.98 -33.42 -5.43
CA ARG A 103 24.59 -34.69 -5.02
C ARG A 103 24.17 -35.21 -3.62
N GLY A 104 23.32 -34.48 -2.89
CA GLY A 104 22.85 -34.87 -1.55
C GLY A 104 23.77 -34.47 -0.39
N ARG A 105 24.85 -33.71 -0.67
CA ARG A 105 25.71 -33.14 0.37
C ARG A 105 24.98 -32.03 1.11
N LYS A 106 25.15 -31.95 2.43
CA LYS A 106 24.55 -30.89 3.24
C LYS A 106 25.24 -29.56 3.00
N LEU A 107 24.44 -28.51 2.88
CA LEU A 107 24.88 -27.14 2.74
C LEU A 107 24.47 -26.37 4.00
N ASP A 108 25.28 -25.41 4.39
CA ASP A 108 24.91 -24.40 5.39
C ASP A 108 23.77 -23.52 4.86
N ARG A 109 23.14 -22.74 5.75
CA ARG A 109 22.09 -21.76 5.43
C ARG A 109 22.57 -20.64 4.53
N ASP A 110 23.88 -20.46 4.37
CA ASP A 110 24.51 -19.58 3.37
C ASP A 110 24.78 -20.27 2.02
N GLY A 111 24.44 -21.56 1.88
CA GLY A 111 24.66 -22.34 0.66
C GLY A 111 26.08 -22.87 0.48
N LYS A 112 26.93 -22.80 1.52
CA LYS A 112 28.30 -23.35 1.51
C LYS A 112 28.28 -24.82 1.90
N LEU A 113 29.23 -25.62 1.40
CA LEU A 113 29.37 -27.01 1.83
C LEU A 113 29.77 -27.07 3.31
N LEU A 114 29.08 -27.92 4.07
CA LEU A 114 29.57 -28.32 5.39
C LEU A 114 30.75 -29.26 5.14
N GLU A 115 31.95 -28.86 5.60
CA GLU A 115 33.19 -29.63 5.47
C GLU A 115 33.14 -30.96 6.23
#